data_AF-A0AAW0XII7-F1
#
_entry.id   AF-A0AAW0XII7-F1
#
_cell.length_a   1.000
_cell.length_b   1.000
_cell.length_c   1.000
_cell.angle_alpha   90.00
_cell.angle_beta   90.00
_cell.angle_gamma   90.00
#
_symmetry.space_group_name_H-M   'P 1'
#
loop_
_entity.id
_entity.type
_entity.pdbx_description
1 polymer ?
#
loop_
_entity_poly.entity_id
_entity_poly.type
_entity_poly.pdbx_seq_one_letter_code
_entity_poly.pdbx_strand_id
1 'polypeptide(L)'
;MGKALDPVSFLKDFLAGGIAAAISKTAVAPIERVKLLLQVQAASKQISAETAYKGMVDCFVRIPKEQGVLAYWRGNLANVIRYFPTQALNFAFKDKYKQVSC
;
A
#
# COMPACT_ATOMS: atom_id res chain seq x y z
N MET A 1 32.50 -13.11 10.35
CA MET A 1 33.09 -12.68 9.06
C MET A 1 32.13 -11.69 8.42
N GLY A 2 32.25 -10.41 8.79
CA GLY A 2 31.33 -9.35 8.35
C GLY A 2 31.58 -9.02 6.89
N LYS A 3 30.59 -9.29 6.03
CA LYS A 3 30.60 -8.70 4.68
C LYS A 3 30.49 -7.19 4.87
N ALA A 4 31.53 -6.46 4.45
CA ALA A 4 31.43 -5.02 4.28
C ALA A 4 30.16 -4.74 3.47
N LEU A 5 29.32 -3.84 3.96
CA LEU A 5 28.11 -3.39 3.28
C LEU A 5 28.54 -2.74 1.98
N ASP A 6 28.60 -3.52 0.90
CA ASP A 6 28.95 -3.01 -0.41
C ASP A 6 27.81 -2.12 -0.88
N PRO A 7 27.98 -0.77 -0.88
CA PRO A 7 26.87 0.17 -0.96
C PRO A 7 26.11 0.05 -2.29
N VAL A 8 26.79 -0.41 -3.34
CA VAL A 8 26.18 -0.67 -4.65
C VAL A 8 25.27 -1.90 -4.62
N SER A 9 25.71 -2.98 -3.98
CA SER A 9 24.92 -4.21 -3.83
C SER A 9 23.71 -3.97 -2.93
N PHE A 10 23.89 -3.23 -1.84
CA PHE A 10 22.79 -2.79 -0.98
C PHE A 10 21.76 -1.92 -1.72
N LEU A 11 22.23 -0.95 -2.51
CA LEU A 11 21.33 -0.08 -3.29
C LEU A 11 20.53 -0.89 -4.32
N LYS A 12 21.14 -1.87 -4.97
CA LYS A 12 20.45 -2.79 -5.90
C LYS A 12 19.35 -3.58 -5.17
N ASP A 13 19.64 -4.17 -4.02
CA ASP A 13 18.66 -4.93 -3.23
C ASP A 13 17.54 -4.02 -2.71
N PHE A 14 17.87 -2.79 -2.30
CA PHE A 14 16.90 -1.79 -1.86
C PHE A 14 15.96 -1.38 -2.99
N LEU A 15 16.49 -1.08 -4.17
CA LEU A 15 15.70 -0.72 -5.35
C LEU A 15 14.86 -1.90 -5.84
N ALA A 16 15.43 -3.10 -5.90
CA ALA A 16 14.71 -4.32 -6.27
C ALA A 16 13.55 -4.60 -5.30
N GLY A 17 13.80 -4.49 -3.99
CA GLY A 17 12.76 -4.61 -2.96
C GLY A 17 11.69 -3.52 -3.06
N GLY A 18 12.09 -2.28 -3.33
CA GLY A 18 11.17 -1.16 -3.53
C GLY A 18 10.26 -1.35 -4.75
N ILE A 19 10.81 -1.79 -5.88
CA ILE A 19 10.05 -2.06 -7.10
C ILE A 19 9.11 -3.25 -6.89
N ALA A 20 9.60 -4.34 -6.30
CA ALA A 20 8.77 -5.52 -5.99
C ALA A 20 7.59 -5.14 -5.07
N ALA A 21 7.83 -4.33 -4.05
CA ALA A 21 6.78 -3.83 -3.16
C ALA A 21 5.79 -2.92 -3.90
N ALA A 22 6.26 -2.03 -4.78
CA ALA A 22 5.41 -1.15 -5.57
C ALA A 22 4.49 -1.93 -6.53
N ILE A 23 5.03 -2.96 -7.20
CA ILE A 23 4.25 -3.85 -8.07
C ILE A 23 3.21 -4.61 -7.25
N SER A 24 3.62 -5.21 -6.13
CA SER A 24 2.72 -5.96 -5.26
C SER A 24 1.57 -5.09 -4.75
N LYS A 25 1.86 -3.88 -4.26
CA LYS A 25 0.83 -2.91 -3.84
C LYS A 25 -0.10 -2.48 -4.96
N THR A 26 0.44 -2.29 -6.16
CA THR A 26 -0.37 -1.91 -7.33
C THR A 26 -1.30 -3.04 -7.76
N ALA A 27 -0.88 -4.30 -7.65
CA ALA A 27 -1.71 -5.47 -7.94
C ALA A 27 -2.85 -5.64 -6.91
N VAL A 28 -2.59 -5.39 -5.63
CA VAL A 28 -3.61 -5.54 -4.56
C VAL A 28 -4.49 -4.30 -4.35
N ALA A 29 -4.10 -3.14 -4.89
CA ALA A 29 -4.82 -1.87 -4.72
C ALA A 29 -6.34 -1.93 -5.02
N PRO A 30 -6.81 -2.61 -6.09
CA PRO A 30 -8.25 -2.71 -6.36
C PRO A 30 -9.04 -3.41 -5.25
N ILE A 31 -8.51 -4.53 -4.73
CA ILE A 31 -9.14 -5.31 -3.67
C ILE A 31 -9.10 -4.54 -2.35
N GLU A 32 -7.96 -3.93 -2.02
CA GLU A 32 -7.81 -3.13 -0.81
C GLU A 32 -8.79 -1.95 -0.80
N ARG A 33 -8.97 -1.28 -1.96
CA ARG A 33 -9.97 -0.21 -2.09
C ARG A 33 -11.39 -0.70 -1.88
N VAL A 34 -11.79 -1.82 -2.49
CA VAL A 34 -13.15 -2.37 -2.31
C VAL A 34 -13.40 -2.73 -0.85
N LYS A 35 -12.42 -3.34 -0.18
CA LYS A 35 -12.49 -3.63 1.25
C LYS A 35 -12.67 -2.37 2.08
N LEU A 36 -11.85 -1.34 1.84
CA LEU A 36 -11.93 -0.07 2.56
C LEU A 36 -13.28 0.59 2.36
N LEU A 37 -13.79 0.66 1.13
CA LEU A 37 -15.11 1.23 0.84
C LEU A 37 -16.24 0.50 1.58
N LEU A 38 -16.23 -0.83 1.59
CA LEU A 38 -17.21 -1.62 2.35
C LEU A 38 -17.10 -1.43 3.86
N GLN A 39 -15.88 -1.21 4.38
CA GLN A 39 -15.65 -1.01 5.81
C GLN A 39 -16.05 0.40 6.27
N VAL A 40 -15.79 1.43 5.45
CA VAL A 40 -16.03 2.83 5.83
C VAL A 40 -17.37 3.38 5.33
N GLN A 41 -18.10 2.67 4.46
CA GLN A 41 -19.39 3.16 3.93
C GLN A 41 -20.41 3.49 5.02
N ALA A 42 -20.42 2.74 6.13
CA ALA A 42 -21.32 2.99 7.26
C ALA A 42 -20.98 4.29 8.02
N ALA A 43 -19.74 4.76 7.93
CA ALA A 43 -19.25 5.99 8.57
C ALA A 43 -19.15 7.17 7.58
N SER A 44 -19.40 6.94 6.29
CA SER A 44 -19.21 7.96 5.25
C SER A 44 -20.46 8.83 5.10
N LYS A 45 -20.32 10.16 5.22
CA LYS A 45 -21.40 11.11 4.95
C LYS A 45 -21.79 11.20 3.47
N GLN A 46 -20.95 10.72 2.56
CA GLN A 46 -21.20 10.75 1.11
C GLN A 46 -21.95 9.53 0.58
N ILE A 47 -22.01 8.43 1.35
CA ILE A 47 -22.71 7.21 0.94
C ILE A 47 -23.97 7.10 1.80
N SER A 48 -25.12 7.39 1.22
CA SER A 48 -26.40 7.17 1.90
C SER A 48 -26.63 5.67 2.08
N ALA A 49 -27.39 5.26 3.09
CA ALA A 49 -27.76 3.86 3.32
C ALA A 49 -28.44 3.22 2.07
N GLU A 50 -29.09 4.04 1.24
CA GLU A 50 -29.73 3.61 -0.01
C GLU A 50 -28.75 3.35 -1.17
N THR A 51 -27.58 4.01 -1.15
CA THR A 51 -26.53 3.84 -2.17
C THR A 51 -25.39 2.93 -1.72
N ALA A 52 -25.45 2.42 -0.49
CA ALA A 52 -24.49 1.48 0.07
C ALA A 52 -24.28 0.26 -0.82
N TYR A 53 -23.04 -0.21 -0.88
CA TYR A 53 -22.67 -1.37 -1.68
C TYR A 53 -23.18 -2.64 -1.02
N LYS A 54 -23.92 -3.45 -1.78
CA LYS A 54 -24.56 -4.68 -1.27
C LYS A 54 -23.56 -5.82 -1.01
N GLY A 55 -22.34 -5.71 -1.54
CA GLY A 55 -21.27 -6.67 -1.36
C GLY A 55 -20.03 -6.35 -2.20
N MET A 56 -19.02 -7.22 -2.14
CA MET A 56 -17.75 -7.02 -2.88
C MET A 56 -17.96 -6.94 -4.39
N VAL A 57 -18.75 -7.85 -4.96
CA VAL A 57 -18.98 -7.89 -6.42
C VAL A 57 -19.73 -6.65 -6.91
N ASP A 58 -20.74 -6.20 -6.16
CA ASP A 58 -21.48 -4.97 -6.46
C ASP A 58 -20.55 -3.74 -6.45
N CYS A 59 -19.68 -3.65 -5.45
CA CYS A 59 -18.67 -2.61 -5.36
C CYS A 59 -17.69 -2.65 -6.55
N PHE A 60 -17.20 -3.83 -6.93
CA PHE A 60 -16.34 -3.99 -8.11
C PHE A 60 -17.04 -3.59 -9.41
N VAL A 61 -18.33 -3.84 -9.60
CA VAL A 61 -19.01 -3.48 -10.85
C VAL A 61 -19.36 -1.99 -10.89
N ARG A 62 -19.72 -1.39 -9.75
CA ARG A 62 -20.19 0.01 -9.67
C ARG A 62 -19.07 1.03 -9.70
N ILE A 63 -17.95 0.79 -9.00
CA ILE A 63 -16.80 1.72 -8.98
C ILE A 63 -16.35 2.17 -10.38
N PRO A 64 -16.09 1.27 -11.35
CA PRO A 64 -15.60 1.69 -12.66
C PRO A 64 -16.70 2.37 -13.50
N LYS A 65 -17.97 2.06 -13.26
CA LYS A 65 -19.11 2.72 -13.92
C LYS A 65 -19.35 4.14 -13.39
N GLU A 66 -19.17 4.37 -12.09
CA GLU A 66 -19.43 5.66 -11.45
C GLU A 66 -18.22 6.60 -11.49
N GLN A 67 -16.99 6.06 -11.35
CA GLN A 67 -15.77 6.86 -11.16
C GLN A 67 -14.66 6.54 -12.18
N GLY A 68 -14.85 5.53 -13.04
CA GLY A 68 -13.85 5.07 -14.00
C GLY A 68 -12.90 4.01 -13.44
N VAL A 69 -12.26 3.24 -14.33
CA VAL A 69 -11.37 2.12 -13.96
C VAL A 69 -10.13 2.59 -13.18
N LEU A 70 -9.62 3.79 -13.48
CA LEU A 70 -8.51 4.40 -12.74
C LEU A 70 -8.86 4.70 -11.28
N ALA A 71 -10.16 4.74 -10.94
CA ALA A 71 -10.58 4.97 -9.57
C ALA A 71 -9.99 3.92 -8.62
N TYR A 72 -9.80 2.65 -9.02
CA TYR A 72 -9.21 1.63 -8.15
C TYR A 72 -7.85 2.00 -7.55
N TRP A 73 -7.04 2.77 -8.28
CA TRP A 73 -5.72 3.19 -7.85
C TRP A 73 -5.69 4.58 -7.21
N ARG A 74 -6.83 5.26 -7.08
CA ARG A 74 -6.90 6.54 -6.35
C ARG A 74 -6.50 6.31 -4.89
N GLY A 75 -5.42 6.94 -4.45
CA GLY A 75 -4.80 6.73 -3.14
C GLY A 75 -3.60 5.77 -3.13
N ASN A 76 -3.39 4.98 -4.17
CA ASN A 76 -2.22 4.08 -4.26
C ASN A 76 -0.90 4.86 -4.30
N LEU A 77 -0.89 6.04 -4.93
CA LEU A 77 0.28 6.92 -4.96
C LEU A 77 0.76 7.32 -3.56
N ALA A 78 -0.17 7.67 -2.66
CA ALA A 78 0.16 7.95 -1.26
C ALA A 78 0.71 6.70 -0.54
N ASN A 79 0.20 5.51 -0.87
CA ASN A 79 0.68 4.24 -0.34
C ASN A 79 2.09 3.86 -0.80
N VAL A 80 2.49 4.27 -2.00
CA VAL A 80 3.85 4.12 -2.55
C VAL A 80 4.78 5.16 -1.92
N ILE A 81 4.37 6.42 -1.84
CA ILE A 81 5.16 7.49 -1.20
C ILE A 81 5.41 7.19 0.28
N ARG A 82 4.41 6.68 1.01
CA ARG A 82 4.56 6.25 2.41
C ARG A 82 5.60 5.15 2.61
N TYR A 83 5.89 4.35 1.57
CA TYR A 83 6.84 3.26 1.68
C TYR A 83 8.28 3.79 1.86
N PHE A 84 8.62 4.91 1.23
CA PHE A 84 9.93 5.56 1.35
C PHE A 84 10.34 5.91 2.79
N PRO A 85 9.57 6.72 3.55
CA PRO A 85 9.93 7.06 4.93
C PRO A 85 9.89 5.84 5.86
N THR A 86 8.98 4.87 5.60
CA THR A 86 8.93 3.63 6.38
C THR A 86 10.22 2.83 6.23
N GLN A 87 10.73 2.69 4.99
CA GLN A 87 11.98 2.00 4.73
C GLN A 87 13.19 2.77 5.24
N ALA A 88 13.17 4.11 5.17
CA ALA A 88 14.21 4.96 5.73
C ALA A 88 14.31 4.85 7.27
N LEU A 89 13.16 4.83 7.96
CA LEU A 89 13.11 4.63 9.42
C LEU A 89 13.53 3.21 9.80
N ASN A 90 13.03 2.19 9.10
CA ASN A 90 13.50 0.82 9.30
C ASN A 90 15.02 0.73 9.12
N PHE A 91 15.60 1.40 8.12
CA PHE A 91 17.04 1.43 7.92
C PHE A 91 17.77 2.14 9.08
N ALA A 92 17.28 3.32 9.51
CA ALA A 92 17.91 4.09 10.57
C ALA A 92 17.90 3.38 11.93
N PHE A 93 16.85 2.61 12.22
CA PHE A 93 16.63 2.04 13.55
C PHE A 93 16.89 0.52 13.65
N LYS A 94 16.85 -0.24 12.55
CA LYS A 94 17.01 -1.71 12.59
C LYS A 94 18.35 -2.15 13.16
N ASP A 95 19.43 -1.45 12.83
CA ASP A 95 20.77 -1.77 13.36
C ASP A 95 20.89 -1.38 14.84
N LYS A 96 20.23 -0.30 15.27
CA LYS A 96 20.18 0.14 16.68
C LYS A 96 19.39 -0.84 17.55
N TYR A 97 18.22 -1.30 17.10
CA TYR A 97 17.40 -2.25 17.85
C TYR A 97 18.04 -3.64 17.95
N LYS A 98 18.74 -4.10 16.90
CA LYS A 98 19.49 -5.37 16.94
C LYS A 98 20.64 -5.36 17.93
N GLN A 99 21.27 -4.20 18.14
CA GLN A 99 22.40 -4.04 19.07
C GLN A 99 21.97 -3.97 20.54
N VAL A 100 20.73 -3.54 20.82
CA VAL A 100 20.17 -3.43 22.19
C VAL A 100 19.56 -4.75 22.67
N SER A 101 19.18 -5.65 21.75
CA SER A 101 18.57 -6.96 22.05
C SER A 101 19.59 -8.12 22.14
N CYS A 102 20.88 -7.81 22.17
CA CYS A 102 21.99 -8.74 22.39
C CYS A 102 22.82 -8.28 23.59
#